data_AF-A0A1H8DSS9-F1
#
_entry.id   AF-A0A1H8DSS9-F1
#
_cell.length_a   1.000
_cell.length_b   1.000
_cell.length_c   1.000
_cell.angle_alpha   90.00
_cell.angle_beta   90.00
_cell.angle_gamma   90.00
#
_symmetry.space_group_name_H-M   'P 1'
#
loop_
_entity.id
_entity.type
_entity.pdbx_description
1 polymer ?
#
loop_
_entity_poly.entity_id
_entity_poly.type
_entity_poly.pdbx_seq_one_letter_code
_entity_poly.pdbx_strand_id
1 'polypeptide(L)'
;MSKYDYFVVFAEMRTGSNFLEANLNMNDGVACLGEAFNPHFIGYPNSADVLGVTQGEREADPQMLIDRIKAAPGLNGFRFFNDHDGRVLDIALTDPRCAKIVLTRNPVDSFISWKIAKATGQWKLTNATHAKTETVPFDAAEFEAHLAALQQFQTLILNTLQRSGQTAFHVAYEDLQDVAVMNGLVRWLGVDSEITALNKKLKKQNPMPMANKVANFAQMEQALARLDRFNLSRTPNFEPRRGPMIPTYVAAANSPLLYMPLKSGPNAAVQDWLAALDEVTPADLRTGFGQKTLRDWQRAHVEHRTFTVIRHPVVWAHTAFCDRILATGPGTFAEIRGTLRKIHGVAVPDGGPVPETDVVYDMKAHRLAFLAFLRFLRNNLSAQTAVRTDAAWASQSSLLQGMADFGVADVVAREAGLRGHLAWLAGQIGRTTMPPLPAVTDPHGARLAAIYDDAVEIAAQDAYGRDYDAFGFGPLSRTDA
;
A
#
# COMPACT_ATOMS: atom_id res chain seq x y z
N MET A 1 -4.45 15.20 34.95
CA MET A 1 -5.87 15.20 34.52
C MET A 1 -5.95 14.40 33.24
N SER A 2 -6.96 13.52 33.08
CA SER A 2 -7.14 12.75 31.84
C SER A 2 -7.34 13.71 30.66
N LYS A 3 -6.79 13.35 29.49
CA LYS A 3 -6.91 14.14 28.26
C LYS A 3 -8.35 14.21 27.76
N TYR A 4 -9.13 13.17 28.03
CA TYR A 4 -10.51 13.00 27.59
C TYR A 4 -11.43 12.67 28.77
N ASP A 5 -12.71 13.04 28.64
CA ASP A 5 -13.78 12.69 29.59
C ASP A 5 -14.54 11.43 29.18
N TYR A 6 -14.57 11.14 27.88
CA TYR A 6 -15.29 10.03 27.29
C TYR A 6 -14.75 9.78 25.87
N PHE A 7 -15.19 8.70 25.22
CA PHE A 7 -14.84 8.42 23.84
C PHE A 7 -16.01 7.93 22.99
N VAL A 8 -15.86 8.08 21.68
CA VAL A 8 -16.76 7.54 20.67
C VAL A 8 -15.96 6.70 19.67
N VAL A 9 -16.51 5.52 19.33
CA VAL A 9 -16.02 4.67 18.24
C VAL A 9 -16.92 4.87 17.05
N PHE A 10 -16.48 5.69 16.10
CA PHE A 10 -17.08 5.79 14.78
C PHE A 10 -16.75 4.53 13.99
N ALA A 11 -17.77 3.76 13.68
CA ALA A 11 -17.65 2.50 12.99
C ALA A 11 -18.88 2.27 12.11
N GLU A 12 -18.87 1.16 11.39
CA GLU A 12 -20.02 0.72 10.61
C GLU A 12 -20.40 -0.70 10.99
N MET A 13 -21.60 -1.12 10.60
CA MET A 13 -21.99 -2.52 10.71
C MET A 13 -20.90 -3.41 10.08
N ARG A 14 -20.51 -4.46 10.80
CA ARG A 14 -19.52 -5.46 10.35
C ARG A 14 -18.10 -4.96 10.13
N THR A 15 -17.72 -3.80 10.68
CA THR A 15 -16.31 -3.33 10.69
C THR A 15 -15.42 -4.00 11.73
N GLY A 16 -15.99 -4.82 12.62
CA GLY A 16 -15.26 -5.40 13.76
C GLY A 16 -15.40 -4.61 15.06
N SER A 17 -16.29 -3.62 15.11
CA SER A 17 -16.52 -2.76 16.28
C SER A 17 -16.86 -3.54 17.56
N ASN A 18 -17.59 -4.65 17.46
CA ASN A 18 -17.82 -5.57 18.60
C ASN A 18 -16.53 -6.20 19.15
N PHE A 19 -15.57 -6.50 18.28
CA PHE A 19 -14.28 -7.06 18.69
C PHE A 19 -13.41 -5.98 19.33
N LEU A 20 -13.39 -4.77 18.76
CA LEU A 20 -12.73 -3.63 19.36
C LEU A 20 -13.31 -3.32 20.77
N GLU A 21 -14.64 -3.26 20.90
CA GLU A 21 -15.32 -3.09 22.19
C GLU A 21 -14.89 -4.16 23.20
N ALA A 22 -14.93 -5.43 22.80
CA ALA A 22 -14.61 -6.54 23.69
C ALA A 22 -13.15 -6.56 24.16
N ASN A 23 -12.23 -5.94 23.42
CA ASN A 23 -10.83 -5.77 23.83
C ASN A 23 -10.64 -4.49 24.65
N LEU A 24 -11.33 -3.38 24.32
CA LEU A 24 -11.33 -2.17 25.16
C LEU A 24 -11.81 -2.50 26.57
N ASN A 25 -12.90 -3.26 26.69
CA ASN A 25 -13.50 -3.66 27.98
C ASN A 25 -12.67 -4.70 28.76
N MET A 26 -11.51 -5.13 28.25
CA MET A 26 -10.54 -5.93 29.01
C MET A 26 -9.56 -5.06 29.81
N ASN A 27 -9.52 -3.74 29.54
CA ASN A 27 -8.61 -2.82 30.20
C ASN A 27 -9.30 -2.19 31.41
N ASP A 28 -8.65 -2.29 32.56
CA ASP A 28 -9.14 -1.67 33.79
C ASP A 28 -9.24 -0.15 33.59
N GLY A 29 -10.38 0.43 33.98
CA GLY A 29 -10.64 1.86 33.81
C GLY A 29 -11.14 2.27 32.42
N VAL A 30 -11.45 1.33 31.51
CA VAL A 30 -12.13 1.60 30.23
C VAL A 30 -13.43 0.81 30.12
N ALA A 31 -14.51 1.46 29.70
CA ALA A 31 -15.75 0.77 29.33
C ALA A 31 -16.38 1.37 28.08
N CYS A 32 -16.54 0.55 27.05
CA CYS A 32 -17.33 0.82 25.86
C CYS A 32 -18.71 0.17 26.02
N LEU A 33 -19.75 1.01 26.12
CA LEU A 33 -21.12 0.68 26.53
C LEU A 33 -22.02 0.29 25.34
N GLY A 34 -21.47 -0.47 24.39
CA GLY A 34 -22.19 -0.88 23.20
C GLY A 34 -22.63 0.28 22.31
N GLU A 35 -23.81 0.16 21.71
CA GLU A 35 -24.43 1.15 20.83
C GLU A 35 -25.45 1.98 21.62
N ALA A 36 -24.93 2.83 22.51
CA ALA A 36 -25.73 3.65 23.44
C ALA A 36 -26.82 4.51 22.74
N PHE A 37 -26.58 4.88 21.49
CA PHE A 37 -27.45 5.75 20.68
C PHE A 37 -28.05 5.03 19.46
N ASN A 38 -28.17 3.71 19.51
CA ASN A 38 -28.93 2.96 18.51
C ASN A 38 -30.43 3.36 18.58
N PRO A 39 -31.11 3.60 17.44
CA PRO A 39 -32.52 3.99 17.44
C PRO A 39 -33.48 2.89 17.91
N HIS A 40 -33.06 1.61 17.87
CA HIS A 40 -33.93 0.48 18.16
C HIS A 40 -33.75 -0.11 19.56
N PHE A 41 -32.63 0.17 20.23
CA PHE A 41 -32.35 -0.31 21.59
C PHE A 41 -31.33 0.62 22.27
N ILE A 42 -31.06 0.41 23.56
CA ILE A 42 -30.07 1.21 24.31
C ILE A 42 -28.87 0.36 24.74
N GLY A 43 -27.69 0.67 24.18
CA GLY A 43 -26.41 0.01 24.50
C GLY A 43 -26.28 -1.40 23.94
N TYR A 44 -27.06 -2.35 24.47
CA TYR A 44 -27.07 -3.75 24.08
C TYR A 44 -28.48 -4.23 23.76
N PRO A 45 -28.64 -5.23 22.87
CA PRO A 45 -29.94 -5.85 22.65
C PRO A 45 -30.55 -6.36 23.96
N ASN A 46 -31.83 -6.04 24.18
CA ASN A 46 -32.60 -6.36 25.39
C ASN A 46 -32.12 -5.68 26.70
N SER A 47 -31.25 -4.66 26.63
CA SER A 47 -30.95 -3.84 27.82
C SER A 47 -32.15 -2.95 28.15
N ALA A 48 -32.47 -2.81 29.45
CA ALA A 48 -33.52 -1.88 29.91
C ALA A 48 -33.00 -0.43 29.97
N ASP A 49 -31.73 -0.27 30.32
CA ASP A 49 -31.06 1.02 30.49
C ASP A 49 -29.55 0.91 30.18
N VAL A 50 -28.90 2.06 30.07
CA VAL A 50 -27.44 2.22 30.16
C VAL A 50 -27.17 3.27 31.22
N LEU A 51 -26.44 2.89 32.28
CA LEU A 51 -26.13 3.79 33.41
C LEU A 51 -27.38 4.40 34.07
N GLY A 52 -28.48 3.63 34.14
CA GLY A 52 -29.75 4.06 34.70
C GLY A 52 -30.59 4.97 33.80
N VAL A 53 -30.17 5.21 32.55
CA VAL A 53 -30.94 5.96 31.55
C VAL A 53 -31.64 4.99 30.61
N THR A 54 -32.96 5.09 30.52
CA THR A 54 -33.79 4.29 29.61
C THR A 54 -33.74 4.82 28.17
N GLN A 55 -34.17 3.99 27.22
CA GLN A 55 -34.29 4.39 25.81
C GLN A 55 -35.14 5.66 25.62
N GLY A 56 -36.28 5.77 26.31
CA GLY A 56 -37.19 6.91 26.20
C GLY A 56 -36.60 8.21 26.76
N GLU A 57 -35.86 8.13 27.88
CA GLU A 57 -35.15 9.29 28.45
C GLU A 57 -34.04 9.77 27.51
N ARG A 58 -33.24 8.85 26.96
CA ARG A 58 -32.19 9.13 25.97
C ARG A 58 -32.74 9.73 24.68
N GLU A 59 -33.92 9.32 24.23
CA GLU A 59 -34.58 9.88 23.04
C GLU A 59 -35.08 11.31 23.29
N ALA A 60 -35.62 11.58 24.47
CA ALA A 60 -36.04 12.92 24.88
C ALA A 60 -34.84 13.87 25.05
N ASP A 61 -33.75 13.39 25.68
CA ASP A 61 -32.54 14.17 25.92
C ASP A 61 -31.27 13.30 25.76
N PRO A 62 -30.60 13.31 24.59
CA PRO A 62 -29.37 12.56 24.39
C PRO A 62 -28.18 13.11 25.20
N GLN A 63 -28.20 14.39 25.60
CA GLN A 63 -27.12 14.99 26.39
C GLN A 63 -27.07 14.39 27.80
N MET A 64 -28.23 14.08 28.38
CA MET A 64 -28.32 13.39 29.67
C MET A 64 -27.51 12.10 29.71
N LEU A 65 -27.58 11.28 28.65
CA LEU A 65 -26.80 10.05 28.57
C LEU A 65 -25.30 10.33 28.40
N ILE A 66 -24.92 11.34 27.61
CA ILE A 66 -23.51 11.77 27.49
C ILE A 66 -22.95 12.20 28.86
N ASP A 67 -23.71 12.96 29.64
CA ASP A 67 -23.28 13.42 30.96
C ASP A 67 -23.16 12.25 31.95
N ARG A 68 -24.05 11.26 31.86
CA ARG A 68 -23.94 10.01 32.63
C ARG A 68 -22.70 9.20 32.24
N ILE A 69 -22.37 9.13 30.96
CA ILE A 69 -21.15 8.47 30.47
C ILE A 69 -19.90 9.19 31.00
N LYS A 70 -19.87 10.53 30.93
CA LYS A 70 -18.76 11.34 31.47
C LYS A 70 -18.58 11.19 32.99
N ALA A 71 -19.69 11.05 33.73
CA ALA A 71 -19.68 10.94 35.19
C ALA A 71 -19.41 9.52 35.72
N ALA A 72 -19.54 8.49 34.88
CA ALA A 72 -19.31 7.11 35.29
C ALA A 72 -17.82 6.87 35.62
N PRO A 73 -17.50 5.95 36.55
CA PRO A 73 -16.12 5.65 36.92
C PRO A 73 -15.28 5.18 35.71
N GLY A 74 -14.05 5.68 35.60
CA GLY A 74 -13.14 5.38 34.49
C GLY A 74 -13.45 6.18 33.23
N LEU A 75 -12.81 5.80 32.11
CA LEU A 75 -13.07 6.40 30.81
C LEU A 75 -14.11 5.57 30.07
N ASN A 76 -15.30 6.15 29.91
CA ASN A 76 -16.44 5.48 29.32
C ASN A 76 -16.70 5.98 27.90
N GLY A 77 -17.28 5.13 27.05
CA GLY A 77 -17.56 5.48 25.67
C GLY A 77 -18.57 4.56 25.02
N PHE A 78 -18.81 4.75 23.73
CA PHE A 78 -19.83 4.03 22.98
C PHE A 78 -19.47 3.90 21.51
N ARG A 79 -20.10 2.94 20.83
CA ARG A 79 -20.06 2.78 19.38
C ARG A 79 -21.15 3.63 18.74
N PHE A 80 -20.77 4.33 17.67
CA PHE A 80 -21.66 5.17 16.88
C PHE A 80 -21.56 4.78 15.41
N PHE A 81 -22.70 4.47 14.79
CA PHE A 81 -22.81 4.17 13.36
C PHE A 81 -23.54 5.29 12.63
N ASN A 82 -23.43 5.34 11.30
CA ASN A 82 -24.01 6.42 10.50
C ASN A 82 -25.55 6.51 10.56
N ASP A 83 -26.22 5.44 10.99
CA ASP A 83 -27.68 5.32 11.15
C ASP A 83 -28.15 5.55 12.60
N HIS A 84 -27.24 5.94 13.50
CA HIS A 84 -27.57 6.30 14.88
C HIS A 84 -28.10 7.74 14.98
N ASP A 85 -28.54 8.13 16.18
CA ASP A 85 -29.09 9.46 16.43
C ASP A 85 -28.09 10.58 16.06
N GLY A 86 -28.38 11.29 14.97
CA GLY A 86 -27.52 12.35 14.44
C GLY A 86 -27.29 13.52 15.39
N ARG A 87 -28.16 13.72 16.41
CA ARG A 87 -27.96 14.76 17.43
C ARG A 87 -26.67 14.55 18.23
N VAL A 88 -26.32 13.28 18.45
CA VAL A 88 -25.14 12.87 19.23
C VAL A 88 -23.85 13.06 18.45
N LEU A 89 -23.92 12.95 17.13
CA LEU A 89 -22.76 13.11 16.26
C LEU A 89 -22.14 14.49 16.46
N ASP A 90 -22.93 15.55 16.43
CA ASP A 90 -22.43 16.92 16.62
C ASP A 90 -21.85 17.11 18.03
N ILE A 91 -22.56 16.63 19.07
CA ILE A 91 -22.12 16.67 20.47
C ILE A 91 -20.74 16.04 20.64
N ALA A 92 -20.55 14.81 20.14
CA ALA A 92 -19.29 14.09 20.34
C ALA A 92 -18.17 14.55 19.39
N LEU A 93 -18.49 14.78 18.11
CA LEU A 93 -17.48 15.07 17.09
C LEU A 93 -16.85 16.45 17.28
N THR A 94 -17.60 17.44 17.80
CA THR A 94 -17.09 18.80 18.04
C THR A 94 -16.45 19.00 19.42
N ASP A 95 -16.73 18.13 20.41
CA ASP A 95 -16.19 18.26 21.78
C ASP A 95 -14.70 17.82 21.86
N PRO A 96 -13.72 18.71 22.09
CA PRO A 96 -12.30 18.36 22.18
C PRO A 96 -11.96 17.42 23.35
N ARG A 97 -12.85 17.27 24.34
CA ARG A 97 -12.69 16.34 25.46
C ARG A 97 -13.27 14.96 25.17
N CYS A 98 -13.96 14.77 24.05
CA CYS A 98 -14.33 13.45 23.54
C CYS A 98 -13.18 12.86 22.71
N ALA A 99 -12.71 11.66 23.02
CA ALA A 99 -11.76 10.95 22.17
C ALA A 99 -12.49 10.32 20.97
N LYS A 100 -11.96 10.49 19.75
CA LYS A 100 -12.54 9.93 18.52
C LYS A 100 -11.72 8.74 18.05
N ILE A 101 -12.35 7.59 17.96
CA ILE A 101 -11.77 6.38 17.36
C ILE A 101 -12.51 6.13 16.05
N VAL A 102 -11.78 6.04 14.95
CA VAL A 102 -12.36 5.79 13.62
C VAL A 102 -11.93 4.39 13.17
N LEU A 103 -12.88 3.46 13.18
CA LEU A 103 -12.66 2.07 12.76
C LEU A 103 -13.12 1.87 11.32
N THR A 104 -12.19 1.46 10.46
CA THR A 104 -12.45 1.19 9.05
C THR A 104 -12.28 -0.28 8.71
N ARG A 105 -12.98 -0.74 7.67
CA ARG A 105 -12.81 -2.06 7.06
C ARG A 105 -13.02 -1.94 5.55
N ASN A 106 -12.48 -2.87 4.78
CA ASN A 106 -12.81 -2.97 3.35
C ASN A 106 -14.35 -2.96 3.15
N PRO A 107 -14.91 -1.97 2.41
CA PRO A 107 -16.35 -1.82 2.23
C PRO A 107 -17.03 -3.03 1.60
N VAL A 108 -16.34 -3.74 0.70
CA VAL A 108 -16.87 -4.96 0.06
C VAL A 108 -17.03 -6.07 1.10
N ASP A 109 -16.01 -6.25 1.94
CA ASP A 109 -16.04 -7.26 3.00
C ASP A 109 -17.10 -6.99 4.07
N SER A 110 -17.29 -5.73 4.47
CA SER A 110 -18.36 -5.36 5.40
C SER A 110 -19.73 -5.54 4.77
N PHE A 111 -19.92 -5.11 3.52
CA PHE A 111 -21.19 -5.21 2.79
C PHE A 111 -21.63 -6.66 2.59
N ILE A 112 -20.76 -7.52 2.05
CA ILE A 112 -21.08 -8.95 1.87
C ILE A 112 -21.32 -9.61 3.22
N SER A 113 -20.52 -9.27 4.24
CA SER A 113 -20.77 -9.80 5.58
C SER A 113 -22.10 -9.34 6.18
N TRP A 114 -22.57 -8.13 5.86
CA TRP A 114 -23.87 -7.62 6.29
C TRP A 114 -25.01 -8.33 5.56
N LYS A 115 -24.91 -8.52 4.24
CA LYS A 115 -25.87 -9.30 3.45
C LYS A 115 -26.03 -10.73 3.99
N ILE A 116 -24.92 -11.40 4.31
CA ILE A 116 -24.97 -12.77 4.88
C ILE A 116 -25.62 -12.76 6.27
N ALA A 117 -25.30 -11.79 7.13
CA ALA A 117 -25.92 -11.70 8.46
C ALA A 117 -27.44 -11.48 8.36
N LYS A 118 -27.88 -10.64 7.42
CA LYS A 118 -29.29 -10.39 7.13
C LYS A 118 -30.01 -11.65 6.62
N ALA A 119 -29.38 -12.42 5.74
CA ALA A 119 -29.93 -13.67 5.22
C ALA A 119 -30.02 -14.78 6.29
N THR A 120 -28.95 -14.95 7.07
CA THR A 120 -28.81 -16.06 8.05
C THR A 120 -29.43 -15.79 9.42
N GLY A 121 -29.76 -14.52 9.71
CA GLY A 121 -30.16 -14.02 11.03
C GLY A 121 -29.02 -14.01 12.06
N GLN A 122 -27.77 -14.22 11.64
CA GLN A 122 -26.62 -14.41 12.54
C GLN A 122 -25.73 -13.17 12.61
N TRP A 123 -25.87 -12.41 13.70
CA TRP A 123 -25.16 -11.14 13.90
C TRP A 123 -23.86 -11.26 14.72
N LYS A 124 -23.80 -12.22 15.65
CA LYS A 124 -22.64 -12.50 16.53
C LYS A 124 -22.28 -14.00 16.48
N LEU A 125 -20.99 -14.32 16.33
CA LEU A 125 -20.46 -15.68 16.40
C LEU A 125 -19.51 -15.81 17.59
N THR A 126 -19.89 -16.63 18.57
CA THR A 126 -19.06 -17.00 19.72
C THR A 126 -18.43 -18.39 19.56
N ASN A 127 -19.00 -19.25 18.70
CA ASN A 127 -18.48 -20.58 18.41
C ASN A 127 -18.40 -20.83 16.88
N ALA A 128 -17.21 -21.12 16.38
CA ALA A 128 -16.92 -21.29 14.96
C ALA A 128 -17.68 -22.46 14.29
N THR A 129 -18.07 -23.49 15.05
CA THR A 129 -18.79 -24.66 14.52
C THR A 129 -20.25 -24.37 14.16
N HIS A 130 -20.79 -23.22 14.57
CA HIS A 130 -22.16 -22.78 14.26
C HIS A 130 -22.20 -21.66 13.21
N ALA A 131 -21.13 -21.49 12.43
CA ALA A 131 -21.12 -20.52 11.34
C ALA A 131 -22.10 -20.99 10.24
N LYS A 132 -23.19 -20.24 10.04
CA LYS A 132 -24.08 -20.48 8.90
C LYS A 132 -23.41 -19.92 7.64
N THR A 133 -23.12 -20.81 6.69
CA THR A 133 -22.56 -20.44 5.39
C THR A 133 -23.69 -20.34 4.37
N GLU A 134 -23.97 -19.13 3.90
CA GLU A 134 -24.95 -18.86 2.85
C GLU A 134 -24.31 -17.96 1.79
N THR A 135 -24.57 -18.26 0.53
CA THR A 135 -24.19 -17.40 -0.58
C THR A 135 -25.23 -16.32 -0.76
N VAL A 136 -24.79 -15.07 -0.93
CA VAL A 136 -25.68 -13.93 -1.11
C VAL A 136 -25.55 -13.35 -2.51
N PRO A 137 -26.65 -12.87 -3.14
CA PRO A 137 -26.55 -12.10 -4.35
C PRO A 137 -25.94 -10.72 -4.05
N PHE A 138 -25.02 -10.30 -4.91
CA PHE A 138 -24.46 -8.95 -4.94
C PHE A 138 -25.32 -8.08 -5.86
N ASP A 139 -25.81 -6.97 -5.34
CA ASP A 139 -26.49 -5.93 -6.10
C ASP A 139 -25.55 -4.71 -6.18
N ALA A 140 -25.21 -4.32 -7.41
CA ALA A 140 -24.30 -3.21 -7.64
C ALA A 140 -24.88 -1.88 -7.15
N ALA A 141 -26.15 -1.59 -7.43
CA ALA A 141 -26.77 -0.32 -7.06
C ALA A 141 -26.93 -0.20 -5.54
N GLU A 142 -27.25 -1.31 -4.86
CA GLU A 142 -27.29 -1.35 -3.40
C GLU A 142 -25.88 -1.12 -2.80
N PHE A 143 -24.85 -1.73 -3.37
CA PHE A 143 -23.47 -1.53 -2.93
C PHE A 143 -22.99 -0.09 -3.19
N GLU A 144 -23.36 0.51 -4.32
CA GLU A 144 -23.06 1.90 -4.65
C GLU A 144 -23.65 2.87 -3.64
N ALA A 145 -24.92 2.71 -3.30
CA ALA A 145 -25.59 3.53 -2.30
C ALA A 145 -24.93 3.35 -0.91
N HIS A 146 -24.60 2.11 -0.54
CA HIS A 146 -23.91 1.81 0.71
C HIS A 146 -22.52 2.47 0.78
N LEU A 147 -21.73 2.36 -0.30
CA LEU A 147 -20.41 2.97 -0.40
C LEU A 147 -20.47 4.49 -0.35
N ALA A 148 -21.42 5.10 -1.06
CA ALA A 148 -21.61 6.55 -1.06
C ALA A 148 -21.94 7.08 0.35
N ALA A 149 -22.82 6.40 1.09
CA ALA A 149 -23.15 6.75 2.47
C ALA A 149 -21.92 6.69 3.38
N LEU A 150 -21.12 5.62 3.27
CA LEU A 150 -19.90 5.43 4.03
C LEU A 150 -18.86 6.53 3.74
N GLN A 151 -18.68 6.90 2.46
CA GLN A 151 -17.77 7.98 2.07
C GLN A 151 -18.24 9.36 2.54
N GLN A 152 -19.55 9.64 2.47
CA GLN A 152 -20.12 10.89 2.98
C GLN A 152 -19.88 11.02 4.48
N PHE A 153 -20.09 9.95 5.25
CA PHE A 153 -19.86 9.94 6.68
C PHE A 153 -18.37 10.13 7.04
N GLN A 154 -17.46 9.44 6.34
CA GLN A 154 -16.02 9.64 6.54
C GLN A 154 -15.57 11.06 6.20
N THR A 155 -16.11 11.64 5.13
CA THR A 155 -15.82 13.02 4.71
C THR A 155 -16.33 14.02 5.76
N LEU A 156 -17.51 13.77 6.32
CA LEU A 156 -18.06 14.57 7.41
C LEU A 156 -17.14 14.54 8.64
N ILE A 157 -16.72 13.36 9.09
CA ILE A 157 -15.79 13.22 10.22
C ILE A 157 -14.49 13.99 9.95
N LEU A 158 -13.86 13.75 8.80
CA LEU A 158 -12.60 14.39 8.42
C LEU A 158 -12.72 15.92 8.43
N ASN A 159 -13.73 16.46 7.75
CA ASN A 159 -13.93 17.90 7.62
C ASN A 159 -14.22 18.56 8.97
N THR A 160 -15.03 17.93 9.83
CA THR A 160 -15.33 18.47 11.15
C THR A 160 -14.11 18.47 12.05
N LEU A 161 -13.32 17.39 12.05
CA LEU A 161 -12.07 17.32 12.81
C LEU A 161 -11.06 18.38 12.34
N GLN A 162 -10.90 18.55 11.03
CA GLN A 162 -10.04 19.59 10.45
C GLN A 162 -10.47 21.00 10.85
N ARG A 163 -11.77 21.32 10.77
CA ARG A 163 -12.30 22.64 11.13
C ARG A 163 -12.20 22.94 12.61
N SER A 164 -12.34 21.93 13.46
CA SER A 164 -12.26 22.06 14.91
C SER A 164 -10.85 21.90 15.48
N GLY A 165 -9.83 21.63 14.64
CA GLY A 165 -8.44 21.43 15.07
C GLY A 165 -8.22 20.15 15.87
N GLN A 166 -9.07 19.14 15.68
CA GLN A 166 -9.05 17.88 16.42
C GLN A 166 -8.44 16.74 15.59
N THR A 167 -8.04 15.67 16.27
CA THR A 167 -7.55 14.43 15.63
C THR A 167 -8.29 13.21 16.17
N ALA A 168 -8.30 12.13 15.37
CA ALA A 168 -8.85 10.85 15.74
C ALA A 168 -7.77 9.76 15.74
N PHE A 169 -7.98 8.70 16.53
CA PHE A 169 -7.22 7.46 16.41
C PHE A 169 -7.84 6.61 15.30
N HIS A 170 -7.12 6.46 14.20
CA HIS A 170 -7.56 5.63 13.08
C HIS A 170 -7.06 4.20 13.26
N VAL A 171 -7.94 3.22 13.09
CA VAL A 171 -7.61 1.80 13.21
C VAL A 171 -8.36 1.01 12.14
N ALA A 172 -7.69 0.09 11.46
CA ALA A 172 -8.34 -0.82 10.51
C ALA A 172 -8.77 -2.12 11.20
N TYR A 173 -9.73 -2.82 10.61
CA TYR A 173 -10.20 -4.12 11.07
C TYR A 173 -9.08 -5.15 11.23
N GLU A 174 -8.13 -5.13 10.28
CA GLU A 174 -6.99 -6.03 10.24
C GLU A 174 -6.04 -5.79 11.42
N ASP A 175 -5.87 -4.53 11.83
CA ASP A 175 -4.99 -4.13 12.93
C ASP A 175 -5.56 -4.50 14.30
N LEU A 176 -6.87 -4.80 14.41
CA LEU A 176 -7.48 -5.23 15.68
C LEU A 176 -6.88 -6.54 16.21
N GLN A 177 -6.20 -7.33 15.35
CA GLN A 177 -5.51 -8.56 15.74
C GLN A 177 -4.13 -8.31 16.36
N ASP A 178 -3.67 -7.06 16.45
CA ASP A 178 -2.39 -6.71 17.05
C ASP A 178 -2.58 -6.16 18.48
N VAL A 179 -2.02 -6.88 19.45
CA VAL A 179 -2.01 -6.48 20.88
C VAL A 179 -1.32 -5.12 21.08
N ALA A 180 -0.25 -4.84 20.32
CA ALA A 180 0.48 -3.59 20.43
C ALA A 180 -0.34 -2.40 19.94
N VAL A 181 -1.15 -2.58 18.88
CA VAL A 181 -2.09 -1.55 18.40
C VAL A 181 -3.19 -1.30 19.42
N MET A 182 -3.76 -2.36 20.00
CA MET A 182 -4.77 -2.24 21.06
C MET A 182 -4.24 -1.49 22.29
N ASN A 183 -3.05 -1.85 22.77
CA ASN A 183 -2.41 -1.12 23.88
C ASN A 183 -2.03 0.31 23.47
N GLY A 184 -1.67 0.54 22.20
CA GLY A 184 -1.44 1.87 21.65
C GLY A 184 -2.69 2.76 21.70
N LEU A 185 -3.86 2.21 21.39
CA LEU A 185 -5.14 2.89 21.52
C LEU A 185 -5.45 3.24 22.97
N VAL A 186 -5.26 2.32 23.92
CA VAL A 186 -5.52 2.55 25.35
C VAL A 186 -4.59 3.63 25.91
N ARG A 187 -3.31 3.60 25.56
CA ARG A 187 -2.35 4.68 25.90
C ARG A 187 -2.75 6.01 25.28
N TRP A 188 -3.23 6.02 24.03
CA TRP A 188 -3.71 7.25 23.38
C TRP A 188 -4.95 7.83 24.06
N LEU A 189 -5.83 6.97 24.59
CA LEU A 189 -6.96 7.37 25.44
C LEU A 189 -6.51 7.95 26.80
N GLY A 190 -5.23 7.80 27.16
CA GLY A 190 -4.67 8.30 28.41
C GLY A 190 -4.96 7.40 29.60
N VAL A 191 -5.21 6.11 29.36
CA VAL A 191 -5.49 5.12 30.40
C VAL A 191 -4.27 4.23 30.61
N ASP A 192 -3.89 4.05 31.87
CA ASP A 192 -2.74 3.25 32.30
C ASP A 192 -3.17 1.79 32.53
N SER A 193 -3.43 1.10 31.42
CA SER A 193 -3.80 -0.32 31.40
C SER A 193 -3.29 -0.94 30.11
N GLU A 194 -2.90 -2.22 30.19
CA GLU A 194 -2.43 -2.98 29.04
C GLU A 194 -2.95 -4.42 29.10
N ILE A 195 -3.27 -4.97 27.93
CA ILE A 195 -3.60 -6.38 27.77
C ILE A 195 -2.39 -7.16 27.23
N THR A 196 -2.24 -8.40 27.67
CA THR A 196 -1.20 -9.32 27.18
C THR A 196 -1.70 -10.25 26.07
N ALA A 197 -3.03 -10.32 25.89
CA ALA A 197 -3.67 -11.13 24.87
C ALA A 197 -5.05 -10.57 24.50
N LEU A 198 -5.47 -10.79 23.25
CA LEU A 198 -6.78 -10.39 22.76
C LEU A 198 -7.91 -11.29 23.26
N ASN A 199 -9.12 -10.76 23.22
CA ASN A 199 -10.34 -11.47 23.55
C ASN A 199 -10.55 -12.69 22.64
N LYS A 200 -10.49 -13.90 23.19
CA LYS A 200 -10.62 -15.14 22.40
C LYS A 200 -12.07 -15.56 22.09
N LYS A 201 -13.07 -14.91 22.71
CA LYS A 201 -14.49 -15.30 22.63
C LYS A 201 -15.15 -14.93 21.30
N LEU A 202 -14.64 -13.91 20.62
CA LEU A 202 -15.16 -13.45 19.33
C LEU A 202 -14.33 -14.07 18.20
N LYS A 203 -14.98 -14.85 17.35
CA LYS A 203 -14.35 -15.50 16.20
C LYS A 203 -14.77 -14.81 14.89
N LYS A 204 -13.88 -14.85 13.89
CA LYS A 204 -14.19 -14.37 12.54
C LYS A 204 -15.38 -15.16 12.02
N GLN A 205 -16.45 -14.43 11.67
CA GLN A 205 -17.74 -15.09 11.43
C GLN A 205 -17.78 -15.85 10.11
N ASN A 206 -17.16 -15.28 9.07
CA ASN A 206 -17.15 -15.86 7.72
C ASN A 206 -15.71 -15.88 7.15
N PRO A 207 -14.90 -16.89 7.48
CA PRO A 207 -13.51 -16.97 7.04
C PRO A 207 -13.34 -17.37 5.56
N MET A 208 -14.42 -17.74 4.85
CA MET A 208 -14.35 -18.22 3.47
C MET A 208 -13.84 -17.15 2.46
N PRO A 209 -13.27 -17.57 1.32
CA PRO A 209 -12.98 -16.68 0.19
C PRO A 209 -14.23 -15.96 -0.32
N MET A 210 -14.06 -14.76 -0.89
CA MET A 210 -15.17 -13.95 -1.39
C MET A 210 -15.95 -14.63 -2.52
N ALA A 211 -15.25 -15.32 -3.42
CA ALA A 211 -15.85 -16.11 -4.51
C ALA A 211 -16.85 -17.17 -4.00
N ASN A 212 -16.68 -17.67 -2.78
CA ASN A 212 -17.55 -18.68 -2.19
C ASN A 212 -18.69 -18.09 -1.36
N LYS A 213 -18.76 -16.75 -1.23
CA LYS A 213 -19.79 -16.02 -0.47
C LYS A 213 -20.81 -15.34 -1.37
N VAL A 214 -20.45 -15.10 -2.62
CA VAL A 214 -21.23 -14.27 -3.55
C VAL A 214 -21.72 -15.13 -4.69
N ALA A 215 -23.04 -15.26 -4.84
CA ALA A 215 -23.66 -16.13 -5.86
C ALA A 215 -23.31 -15.70 -7.29
N ASN A 216 -23.17 -14.39 -7.52
CA ASN A 216 -22.87 -13.75 -8.80
C ASN A 216 -21.52 -13.02 -8.76
N PHE A 217 -20.47 -13.70 -8.30
CA PHE A 217 -19.14 -13.11 -8.08
C PHE A 217 -18.57 -12.38 -9.32
N ALA A 218 -18.71 -12.94 -10.52
CA ALA A 218 -18.25 -12.29 -11.76
C ALA A 218 -18.95 -10.94 -12.03
N GLN A 219 -20.23 -10.81 -11.67
CA GLN A 219 -20.97 -9.55 -11.80
C GLN A 219 -20.49 -8.53 -10.75
N MET A 220 -20.15 -9.00 -9.54
CA MET A 220 -19.53 -8.16 -8.52
C MET A 220 -18.17 -7.64 -9.01
N GLU A 221 -17.32 -8.48 -9.59
CA GLU A 221 -16.02 -8.04 -10.14
C GLU A 221 -16.18 -6.95 -11.20
N GLN A 222 -17.12 -7.13 -12.15
CA GLN A 222 -17.41 -6.13 -13.17
C GLN A 222 -17.94 -4.81 -12.59
N ALA A 223 -18.82 -4.88 -11.58
CA ALA A 223 -19.38 -3.71 -10.92
C ALA A 223 -18.31 -2.95 -10.12
N LEU A 224 -17.48 -3.68 -9.35
CA LEU A 224 -16.38 -3.10 -8.59
C LEU A 224 -15.34 -2.44 -9.52
N ALA A 225 -15.03 -3.06 -10.66
CA ALA A 225 -14.13 -2.46 -11.66
C ALA A 225 -14.67 -1.14 -12.23
N ARG A 226 -15.99 -0.97 -12.34
CA ARG A 226 -16.63 0.29 -12.78
C ARG A 226 -16.69 1.35 -11.68
N LEU A 227 -16.83 0.90 -10.42
CA LEU A 227 -16.93 1.76 -9.24
C LEU A 227 -15.61 2.22 -8.68
N ASP A 228 -14.53 1.61 -9.14
CA ASP A 228 -13.17 2.02 -8.85
C ASP A 228 -12.76 3.33 -9.53
N ARG A 229 -13.67 4.31 -9.51
CA ARG A 229 -13.39 5.73 -9.75
C ARG A 229 -12.77 6.41 -8.52
N PHE A 230 -12.68 5.71 -7.38
CA PHE A 230 -12.21 6.24 -6.08
C PHE A 230 -11.10 5.42 -5.39
N ASN A 231 -10.30 4.62 -6.10
CA ASN A 231 -9.12 3.90 -5.54
C ASN A 231 -9.47 2.88 -4.43
N LEU A 232 -10.53 2.09 -4.56
CA LEU A 232 -10.80 0.98 -3.62
C LEU A 232 -10.00 -0.28 -3.95
N SER A 233 -9.43 -0.35 -5.16
CA SER A 233 -8.42 -1.34 -5.54
C SER A 233 -7.00 -0.93 -5.19
N ARG A 234 -6.77 0.23 -4.54
CA ARG A 234 -5.42 0.57 -4.06
C ARG A 234 -5.03 -0.45 -3.01
N THR A 235 -4.35 -1.51 -3.44
CA THR A 235 -3.30 -2.15 -2.67
C THR A 235 -2.45 -0.98 -2.15
N PRO A 236 -2.44 -0.73 -0.83
CA PRO A 236 -1.68 0.37 -0.28
C PRO A 236 -0.25 0.25 -0.79
N ASN A 237 0.30 1.34 -1.32
CA ASN A 237 1.71 1.33 -1.66
C ASN A 237 2.48 1.36 -0.33
N PHE A 238 2.93 0.20 0.12
CA PHE A 238 3.74 0.06 1.32
C PHE A 238 5.21 0.41 1.07
N GLU A 239 5.60 0.63 -0.18
CA GLU A 239 6.93 1.12 -0.48
C GLU A 239 7.13 2.54 0.07
N PRO A 240 8.33 2.85 0.60
CA PRO A 240 8.66 4.19 1.03
C PRO A 240 8.46 5.21 -0.11
N ARG A 241 7.86 6.36 0.21
CA ARG A 241 7.80 7.48 -0.74
C ARG A 241 9.20 7.86 -1.18
N ARG A 242 9.35 8.13 -2.48
CA ARG A 242 10.64 8.48 -3.10
C ARG A 242 10.62 9.94 -3.50
N GLY A 243 11.73 10.64 -3.27
CA GLY A 243 11.94 11.95 -3.85
C GLY A 243 12.39 11.86 -5.31
N PRO A 244 12.63 13.02 -5.96
CA PRO A 244 12.81 13.09 -7.42
C PRO A 244 14.15 12.59 -7.94
N MET A 245 15.12 12.26 -7.08
CA MET A 245 16.45 11.73 -7.45
C MET A 245 17.28 12.63 -8.39
N ILE A 246 17.06 13.95 -8.37
CA ILE A 246 17.72 14.94 -9.25
C ILE A 246 19.24 14.77 -9.39
N PRO A 247 20.03 14.47 -8.34
CA PRO A 247 21.47 14.29 -8.48
C PRO A 247 21.89 13.19 -9.46
N THR A 248 21.00 12.27 -9.80
CA THR A 248 21.27 11.20 -10.77
C THR A 248 20.94 11.58 -12.20
N TYR A 249 20.32 12.73 -12.46
CA TYR A 249 19.91 13.13 -13.81
C TYR A 249 21.14 13.43 -14.67
N VAL A 250 21.05 13.12 -15.95
CA VAL A 250 22.15 13.23 -16.91
C VAL A 250 21.66 14.05 -18.10
N ALA A 251 22.24 15.22 -18.31
CA ALA A 251 21.96 16.02 -19.49
C ALA A 251 23.03 15.76 -20.56
N ALA A 252 22.62 15.81 -21.83
CA ALA A 252 23.55 15.79 -22.95
C ALA A 252 24.49 17.00 -22.87
N ALA A 253 25.66 16.90 -23.50
CA ALA A 253 26.67 17.94 -23.43
C ALA A 253 26.23 19.23 -24.14
N ASN A 254 25.58 19.06 -25.31
CA ASN A 254 25.16 20.11 -26.23
C ASN A 254 23.68 20.00 -26.61
N SER A 255 23.16 18.78 -26.81
CA SER A 255 21.76 18.57 -27.19
C SER A 255 20.80 18.89 -26.04
N PRO A 256 19.58 19.39 -26.31
CA PRO A 256 18.62 19.74 -25.26
C PRO A 256 17.87 18.49 -24.76
N LEU A 257 18.60 17.44 -24.38
CA LEU A 257 18.06 16.20 -23.82
C LEU A 257 18.50 16.00 -22.38
N LEU A 258 17.55 15.58 -21.55
CA LEU A 258 17.76 15.21 -20.15
C LEU A 258 17.26 13.79 -19.90
N TYR A 259 18.19 12.90 -19.55
CA TYR A 259 17.87 11.55 -19.10
C TYR A 259 17.67 11.51 -17.58
N MET A 260 16.55 10.94 -17.15
CA MET A 260 16.16 10.74 -15.76
C MET A 260 16.28 9.24 -15.42
N PRO A 261 17.46 8.75 -15.00
CA PRO A 261 17.72 7.31 -14.88
C PRO A 261 16.96 6.64 -13.74
N LEU A 262 16.44 5.45 -14.02
CA LEU A 262 16.04 4.49 -12.99
C LEU A 262 17.25 3.62 -12.60
N LYS A 263 17.38 3.30 -11.32
CA LYS A 263 18.63 2.77 -10.75
C LYS A 263 19.14 1.48 -11.40
N SER A 264 18.22 0.59 -11.78
CA SER A 264 18.50 -0.67 -12.48
C SER A 264 18.02 -0.66 -13.93
N GLY A 265 17.90 0.53 -14.55
CA GLY A 265 17.63 0.67 -15.98
C GLY A 265 18.91 0.54 -16.83
N PRO A 266 18.82 0.62 -18.17
CA PRO A 266 19.95 0.48 -19.11
C PRO A 266 20.86 1.73 -19.12
N ASN A 267 21.31 2.15 -17.94
CA ASN A 267 21.93 3.45 -17.74
C ASN A 267 23.21 3.64 -18.55
N ALA A 268 24.07 2.62 -18.63
CA ALA A 268 25.29 2.69 -19.42
C ALA A 268 24.99 2.88 -20.91
N ALA A 269 24.16 2.01 -21.49
CA ALA A 269 23.78 2.08 -22.91
C ALA A 269 23.11 3.41 -23.29
N VAL A 270 22.26 3.97 -22.41
CA VAL A 270 21.60 5.26 -22.65
C VAL A 270 22.59 6.43 -22.53
N GLN A 271 23.52 6.39 -21.56
CA GLN A 271 24.55 7.43 -21.42
C GLN A 271 25.54 7.39 -22.59
N ASP A 272 25.97 6.22 -23.03
CA ASP A 272 26.83 6.05 -24.21
C ASP A 272 26.15 6.61 -25.46
N TRP A 273 24.85 6.31 -25.64
CA TRP A 273 24.06 6.88 -26.73
C TRP A 273 23.93 8.41 -26.64
N LEU A 274 23.68 8.94 -25.44
CA LEU A 274 23.53 10.38 -25.20
C LEU A 274 24.83 11.14 -25.47
N ALA A 275 25.96 10.55 -25.11
CA ALA A 275 27.29 11.09 -25.40
C ALA A 275 27.60 11.04 -26.90
N ALA A 276 27.33 9.90 -27.54
CA ALA A 276 27.54 9.73 -28.98
C ALA A 276 26.66 10.67 -29.82
N LEU A 277 25.48 11.04 -29.32
CA LEU A 277 24.57 12.00 -29.99
C LEU A 277 25.21 13.39 -30.15
N ASP A 278 26.08 13.75 -29.21
CA ASP A 278 26.81 15.02 -29.20
C ASP A 278 28.28 14.86 -29.63
N GLU A 279 28.67 13.67 -30.12
CA GLU A 279 30.03 13.34 -30.53
C GLU A 279 31.07 13.53 -29.41
N VAL A 280 30.67 13.26 -28.15
CA VAL A 280 31.51 13.34 -26.96
C VAL A 280 31.58 11.99 -26.23
N THR A 281 32.33 11.95 -25.12
CA THR A 281 32.39 10.75 -24.25
C THR A 281 31.39 10.85 -23.08
N PRO A 282 31.03 9.73 -22.43
CA PRO A 282 30.15 9.76 -21.26
C PRO A 282 30.66 10.65 -20.11
N ALA A 283 31.97 10.91 -20.03
CA ALA A 283 32.56 11.79 -19.03
C ALA A 283 32.22 13.27 -19.26
N ASP A 284 31.85 13.65 -20.48
CA ASP A 284 31.49 15.01 -20.86
C ASP A 284 30.00 15.31 -20.61
N LEU A 285 29.21 14.30 -20.24
CA LEU A 285 27.81 14.45 -19.89
C LEU A 285 27.67 15.25 -18.59
N ARG A 286 26.66 16.12 -18.54
CA ARG A 286 26.41 16.96 -17.37
C ARG A 286 25.63 16.16 -16.33
N THR A 287 26.21 15.98 -15.15
CA THR A 287 25.63 15.23 -14.03
C THR A 287 25.71 16.02 -12.72
N GLY A 288 25.23 15.44 -11.61
CA GLY A 288 25.39 16.05 -10.28
C GLY A 288 24.52 17.28 -10.06
N PHE A 289 23.36 17.33 -10.72
CA PHE A 289 22.43 18.45 -10.57
C PHE A 289 21.89 18.56 -9.13
N GLY A 290 21.70 19.80 -8.68
CA GLY A 290 20.77 20.15 -7.61
C GLY A 290 19.51 20.77 -8.21
N GLN A 291 18.48 21.01 -7.40
CA GLN A 291 17.22 21.61 -7.88
C GLN A 291 17.43 22.94 -8.62
N LYS A 292 18.29 23.81 -8.09
CA LYS A 292 18.58 25.11 -8.69
C LYS A 292 19.31 24.96 -10.03
N THR A 293 20.40 24.19 -10.05
CA THR A 293 21.21 24.04 -11.26
C THR A 293 20.46 23.31 -12.37
N LEU A 294 19.56 22.39 -12.03
CA LEU A 294 18.67 21.76 -13.01
C LEU A 294 17.68 22.79 -13.61
N ARG A 295 17.05 23.63 -12.79
CA ARG A 295 16.15 24.68 -13.30
C ARG A 295 16.88 25.69 -14.17
N ASP A 296 18.10 26.05 -13.80
CA ASP A 296 18.93 26.96 -14.61
C ASP A 296 19.29 26.32 -15.95
N TRP A 297 19.63 25.02 -15.97
CA TRP A 297 19.82 24.26 -17.21
C TRP A 297 18.55 24.25 -18.07
N GLN A 298 17.39 23.95 -17.49
CA GLN A 298 16.11 23.91 -18.21
C GLN A 298 15.74 25.26 -18.85
N ARG A 299 16.01 26.38 -18.16
CA ARG A 299 15.78 27.73 -18.71
C ARG A 299 16.74 28.08 -19.83
N ALA A 300 17.99 27.60 -19.75
CA ALA A 300 18.99 27.82 -20.79
C ALA A 300 18.76 26.97 -22.06
N HIS A 301 18.00 25.87 -21.94
CA HIS A 301 17.68 24.96 -23.04
C HIS A 301 16.16 24.93 -23.25
N VAL A 302 15.64 26.00 -23.86
CA VAL A 302 14.21 26.10 -24.23
C VAL A 302 13.87 24.94 -25.19
N GLU A 303 12.67 24.37 -25.04
CA GLU A 303 12.23 23.16 -25.76
C GLU A 303 13.03 21.88 -25.45
N HIS A 304 13.78 21.85 -24.34
CA HIS A 304 14.41 20.62 -23.88
C HIS A 304 13.42 19.47 -23.72
N ARG A 305 13.89 18.26 -24.02
CA ARG A 305 13.12 17.03 -23.85
C ARG A 305 13.69 16.19 -22.73
N THR A 306 12.81 15.75 -21.85
CA THR A 306 13.14 14.89 -20.72
C THR A 306 12.63 13.47 -20.97
N PHE A 307 13.42 12.46 -20.62
CA PHE A 307 12.99 11.08 -20.80
C PHE A 307 13.56 10.15 -19.73
N THR A 308 12.91 9.00 -19.56
CA THR A 308 13.36 7.90 -18.72
C THR A 308 13.14 6.57 -19.45
N VAL A 309 13.76 5.50 -18.97
CA VAL A 309 13.66 4.16 -19.57
C VAL A 309 13.21 3.16 -18.52
N ILE A 310 12.08 2.51 -18.77
CA ILE A 310 11.57 1.37 -18.01
C ILE A 310 11.92 0.06 -18.71
N ARG A 311 12.02 -1.01 -17.94
CA ARG A 311 12.29 -2.36 -18.44
C ARG A 311 11.33 -3.38 -17.87
N HIS A 312 11.32 -4.57 -18.45
CA HIS A 312 10.47 -5.66 -17.97
C HIS A 312 10.79 -5.99 -16.49
N PRO A 313 9.80 -6.24 -15.61
CA PRO A 313 10.05 -6.43 -14.18
C PRO A 313 11.00 -7.58 -13.84
N VAL A 314 11.00 -8.68 -14.62
CA VAL A 314 11.99 -9.77 -14.47
C VAL A 314 13.42 -9.25 -14.70
N VAL A 315 13.64 -8.52 -15.80
CA VAL A 315 14.95 -7.93 -16.14
C VAL A 315 15.36 -6.94 -15.07
N TRP A 316 14.46 -6.04 -14.66
CA TRP A 316 14.66 -5.10 -13.56
C TRP A 316 15.16 -5.77 -12.28
N ALA A 317 14.48 -6.82 -11.84
CA ALA A 317 14.84 -7.56 -10.64
C ALA A 317 16.17 -8.31 -10.78
N HIS A 318 16.43 -8.88 -11.96
CA HIS A 318 17.65 -9.63 -12.23
C HIS A 318 18.89 -8.74 -12.30
N THR A 319 18.79 -7.58 -12.95
CA THR A 319 19.85 -6.56 -12.93
C THR A 319 20.15 -6.14 -11.49
N ALA A 320 19.11 -5.86 -10.69
CA ALA A 320 19.28 -5.49 -9.28
C ALA A 320 19.95 -6.60 -8.46
N PHE A 321 19.54 -7.85 -8.70
CA PHE A 321 20.14 -9.02 -8.06
C PHE A 321 21.63 -9.14 -8.41
N CYS A 322 21.96 -9.06 -9.70
CA CYS A 322 23.32 -9.19 -10.18
C CYS A 322 24.22 -8.04 -9.69
N ASP A 323 23.77 -6.79 -9.81
CA ASP A 323 24.58 -5.62 -9.50
C ASP A 323 24.71 -5.34 -8.01
N ARG A 324 23.67 -5.62 -7.21
CA ARG A 324 23.63 -5.23 -5.80
C ARG A 324 23.92 -6.38 -4.85
N ILE A 325 23.50 -7.59 -5.20
CA ILE A 325 23.56 -8.76 -4.31
C ILE A 325 24.67 -9.71 -4.74
N LEU A 326 24.70 -10.13 -5.99
CA LEU A 326 25.68 -11.09 -6.51
C LEU A 326 27.08 -10.50 -6.58
N ALA A 327 27.22 -9.33 -7.20
CA ALA A 327 28.51 -8.67 -7.40
C ALA A 327 29.21 -8.29 -6.07
N THR A 328 30.49 -7.96 -6.19
CA THR A 328 31.28 -7.35 -5.11
C THR A 328 31.87 -6.02 -5.57
N GLY A 329 32.29 -5.19 -4.62
CA GLY A 329 32.89 -3.88 -4.90
C GLY A 329 31.95 -2.70 -4.67
N PRO A 330 32.32 -1.50 -5.16
CA PRO A 330 31.59 -0.27 -4.89
C PRO A 330 30.12 -0.32 -5.35
N GLY A 331 29.21 0.11 -4.47
CA GLY A 331 27.77 0.14 -4.79
C GLY A 331 27.04 -1.19 -4.63
N THR A 332 27.73 -2.26 -4.20
CA THR A 332 27.13 -3.54 -3.82
C THR A 332 26.72 -3.55 -2.35
N PHE A 333 25.86 -4.49 -1.94
CA PHE A 333 25.29 -4.54 -0.59
C PHE A 333 25.69 -5.82 0.16
N ALA A 334 26.96 -5.93 0.55
CA ALA A 334 27.51 -7.11 1.22
C ALA A 334 26.76 -7.50 2.51
N GLU A 335 26.38 -6.53 3.34
CA GLU A 335 25.60 -6.78 4.57
C GLU A 335 24.18 -7.28 4.25
N ILE A 336 23.52 -6.68 3.26
CA ILE A 336 22.20 -7.13 2.80
C ILE A 336 22.29 -8.54 2.22
N ARG A 337 23.31 -8.85 1.40
CA ARG A 337 23.58 -10.23 0.92
C ARG A 337 23.70 -11.20 2.10
N GLY A 338 24.46 -10.84 3.14
CA GLY A 338 24.60 -11.66 4.34
C GLY A 338 23.26 -11.95 5.03
N THR A 339 22.40 -10.93 5.16
CA THR A 339 21.04 -11.06 5.73
C THR A 339 20.13 -11.91 4.84
N LEU A 340 20.12 -11.66 3.52
CA LEU A 340 19.33 -12.41 2.56
C LEU A 340 19.71 -13.89 2.53
N ARG A 341 21.00 -14.20 2.63
CA ARG A 341 21.50 -15.57 2.73
C ARG A 341 21.03 -16.28 4.00
N LYS A 342 21.15 -15.61 5.15
CA LYS A 342 20.81 -16.20 6.47
C LYS A 342 19.31 -16.35 6.70
N ILE A 343 18.51 -15.35 6.32
CA ILE A 343 17.09 -15.24 6.71
C ILE A 343 16.16 -15.60 5.55
N HIS A 344 16.50 -15.22 4.33
CA HIS A 344 15.60 -15.30 3.18
C HIS A 344 15.98 -16.41 2.18
N GLY A 345 17.00 -17.22 2.48
CA GLY A 345 17.41 -18.36 1.66
C GLY A 345 18.03 -17.98 0.31
N VAL A 346 18.46 -16.73 0.14
CA VAL A 346 19.16 -16.27 -1.06
C VAL A 346 20.61 -16.73 -0.99
N ALA A 347 20.86 -17.97 -1.41
CA ALA A 347 22.13 -18.67 -1.24
C ALA A 347 23.24 -18.18 -2.19
N VAL A 348 23.63 -16.91 -2.06
CA VAL A 348 24.75 -16.30 -2.80
C VAL A 348 26.02 -16.39 -1.96
N PRO A 349 27.08 -17.06 -2.43
CA PRO A 349 28.39 -17.07 -1.78
C PRO A 349 29.00 -15.68 -1.61
N ASP A 350 29.92 -15.56 -0.65
CA ASP A 350 30.79 -14.40 -0.59
C ASP A 350 31.85 -14.47 -1.69
N GLY A 351 32.34 -13.32 -2.15
CA GLY A 351 33.42 -13.26 -3.17
C GLY A 351 32.97 -12.90 -4.58
N GLY A 352 31.66 -12.79 -4.85
CA GLY A 352 31.16 -12.37 -6.16
C GLY A 352 31.31 -13.44 -7.23
N PRO A 353 30.65 -14.60 -7.05
CA PRO A 353 30.80 -15.73 -7.96
C PRO A 353 30.27 -15.40 -9.36
N VAL A 354 30.84 -16.07 -10.35
CA VAL A 354 30.47 -15.95 -11.78
C VAL A 354 29.81 -17.26 -12.21
N PRO A 355 28.46 -17.32 -12.28
CA PRO A 355 27.72 -18.57 -12.47
C PRO A 355 28.09 -19.40 -13.70
N GLU A 356 28.60 -18.72 -14.72
CA GLU A 356 29.03 -19.31 -15.98
C GLU A 356 30.26 -20.20 -15.83
N THR A 357 31.08 -19.97 -14.79
CA THR A 357 32.38 -20.63 -14.59
C THR A 357 32.59 -21.20 -13.18
N ASP A 358 31.74 -20.85 -12.22
CA ASP A 358 31.87 -21.27 -10.83
C ASP A 358 31.41 -22.73 -10.65
N VAL A 359 32.21 -23.52 -9.92
CA VAL A 359 31.95 -24.96 -9.67
C VAL A 359 30.84 -25.16 -8.62
N VAL A 360 30.68 -24.22 -7.69
CA VAL A 360 29.77 -24.32 -6.54
C VAL A 360 28.50 -23.50 -6.78
N TYR A 361 28.62 -22.31 -7.36
CA TYR A 361 27.50 -21.43 -7.67
C TYR A 361 27.20 -21.43 -9.17
N ASP A 362 26.86 -22.59 -9.71
CA ASP A 362 26.52 -22.76 -11.12
C ASP A 362 25.19 -22.05 -11.52
N MET A 363 24.80 -22.15 -12.79
CA MET A 363 23.55 -21.57 -13.29
C MET A 363 22.29 -22.08 -12.58
N LYS A 364 22.31 -23.32 -12.06
CA LYS A 364 21.19 -23.87 -11.29
C LYS A 364 21.11 -23.23 -9.91
N ALA A 365 22.24 -23.05 -9.22
CA ALA A 365 22.33 -22.34 -7.96
C ALA A 365 21.96 -20.86 -8.14
N HIS A 366 22.38 -20.23 -9.24
CA HIS A 366 22.01 -18.87 -9.60
C HIS A 366 20.49 -18.70 -9.75
N ARG A 367 19.84 -19.60 -10.51
CA ARG A 367 18.38 -19.63 -10.65
C ARG A 367 17.68 -19.75 -9.30
N LEU A 368 18.12 -20.68 -8.44
CA LEU A 368 17.52 -20.89 -7.11
C LEU A 368 17.66 -19.67 -6.21
N ALA A 369 18.83 -19.03 -6.22
CA ALA A 369 19.07 -17.81 -5.46
C ALA A 369 18.24 -16.63 -5.99
N PHE A 370 18.11 -16.48 -7.31
CA PHE A 370 17.28 -15.45 -7.91
C PHE A 370 15.78 -15.63 -7.59
N LEU A 371 15.27 -16.87 -7.65
CA LEU A 371 13.90 -17.17 -7.20
C LEU A 371 13.68 -16.84 -5.71
N ALA A 372 14.67 -17.14 -4.86
CA ALA A 372 14.61 -16.75 -3.46
C ALA A 372 14.61 -15.22 -3.28
N PHE A 373 15.37 -14.52 -4.13
CA PHE A 373 15.38 -13.05 -4.14
C PHE A 373 14.04 -12.46 -4.56
N LEU A 374 13.38 -12.99 -5.60
CA LEU A 374 12.03 -12.56 -5.99
C LEU A 374 10.99 -12.77 -4.87
N ARG A 375 11.05 -13.91 -4.17
CA ARG A 375 10.19 -14.15 -2.99
C ARG A 375 10.47 -13.15 -1.86
N PHE A 376 11.74 -12.82 -1.63
CA PHE A 376 12.12 -11.75 -0.70
C PHE A 376 11.53 -10.41 -1.14
N LEU A 377 11.62 -10.06 -2.42
CA LEU A 377 11.13 -8.79 -2.96
C LEU A 377 9.63 -8.63 -2.76
N ARG A 378 8.83 -9.67 -3.00
CA ARG A 378 7.39 -9.66 -2.68
C ARG A 378 7.11 -9.22 -1.25
N ASN A 379 7.84 -9.77 -0.29
CA ASN A 379 7.69 -9.42 1.13
C ASN A 379 8.29 -8.05 1.44
N ASN A 380 9.38 -7.67 0.79
CA ASN A 380 10.04 -6.38 1.01
C ASN A 380 9.21 -5.20 0.50
N LEU A 381 8.63 -5.32 -0.69
CA LEU A 381 7.80 -4.28 -1.33
C LEU A 381 6.44 -4.11 -0.63
N SER A 382 6.01 -5.13 0.12
CA SER A 382 4.83 -5.08 1.00
C SER A 382 5.16 -4.70 2.45
N ALA A 383 6.38 -4.20 2.71
CA ALA A 383 6.87 -3.79 4.04
C ALA A 383 6.83 -4.90 5.12
N GLN A 384 6.93 -6.17 4.72
CA GLN A 384 6.94 -7.34 5.61
C GLN A 384 8.35 -7.84 5.95
N THR A 385 9.39 -7.07 5.63
CA THR A 385 10.78 -7.40 5.98
C THR A 385 11.49 -6.21 6.63
N ALA A 386 12.46 -6.50 7.51
CA ALA A 386 13.27 -5.47 8.17
C ALA A 386 14.37 -4.87 7.27
N VAL A 387 14.61 -5.47 6.09
CA VAL A 387 15.58 -4.95 5.11
C VAL A 387 14.98 -3.71 4.46
N ARG A 388 15.76 -2.62 4.37
CA ARG A 388 15.29 -1.40 3.68
C ARG A 388 14.93 -1.69 2.22
N THR A 389 13.89 -1.06 1.69
CA THR A 389 13.61 -1.08 0.25
C THR A 389 14.56 -0.11 -0.46
N ASP A 390 15.42 -0.62 -1.35
CA ASP A 390 16.37 0.20 -2.12
C ASP A 390 15.81 0.60 -3.49
N ALA A 391 16.26 1.73 -4.04
CA ALA A 391 15.81 2.19 -5.36
C ALA A 391 16.23 1.25 -6.50
N ALA A 392 17.21 0.37 -6.28
CA ALA A 392 17.60 -0.64 -7.26
C ALA A 392 16.55 -1.73 -7.50
N TRP A 393 15.64 -1.98 -6.55
CA TRP A 393 14.58 -3.01 -6.69
C TRP A 393 13.20 -2.52 -6.25
N ALA A 394 13.05 -1.23 -5.96
CA ALA A 394 11.73 -0.61 -5.82
C ALA A 394 10.93 -0.78 -7.11
N SER A 395 9.60 -0.72 -7.03
CA SER A 395 8.78 -0.72 -8.24
C SER A 395 9.10 0.51 -9.09
N GLN A 396 9.21 0.32 -10.41
CA GLN A 396 9.48 1.39 -11.36
C GLN A 396 8.37 2.44 -11.32
N SER A 397 7.11 2.03 -11.17
CA SER A 397 5.98 2.93 -10.96
C SER A 397 6.13 3.81 -9.71
N SER A 398 6.60 3.27 -8.59
CA SER A 398 6.89 4.01 -7.36
C SER A 398 8.03 5.03 -7.55
N LEU A 399 9.06 4.67 -8.33
CA LEU A 399 10.15 5.60 -8.68
C LEU A 399 9.68 6.75 -9.57
N LEU A 400 8.88 6.47 -10.60
CA LEU A 400 8.33 7.50 -11.49
C LEU A 400 7.38 8.46 -10.75
N GLN A 401 6.58 7.96 -9.81
CA GLN A 401 5.75 8.81 -8.94
C GLN A 401 6.61 9.79 -8.15
N GLY A 402 7.74 9.33 -7.58
CA GLY A 402 8.66 10.20 -6.85
C GLY A 402 9.34 11.26 -7.72
N MET A 403 9.58 10.95 -9.00
CA MET A 403 10.10 11.94 -9.97
C MET A 403 9.13 13.12 -10.15
N ALA A 404 7.83 12.82 -10.22
CA ALA A 404 6.78 13.81 -10.47
C ALA A 404 6.71 14.94 -9.43
N ASP A 405 7.27 14.74 -8.23
CA ASP A 405 7.37 15.78 -7.19
C ASP A 405 8.23 16.98 -7.62
N PHE A 406 9.14 16.81 -8.59
CA PHE A 406 9.91 17.91 -9.19
C PHE A 406 9.51 18.18 -10.63
N GLY A 407 9.33 17.13 -11.43
CA GLY A 407 8.97 17.22 -12.84
C GLY A 407 8.73 15.84 -13.43
N VAL A 408 7.93 15.78 -14.48
CA VAL A 408 7.64 14.53 -15.20
C VAL A 408 8.57 14.40 -16.39
N ALA A 409 8.98 13.17 -16.70
CA ALA A 409 9.62 12.88 -17.97
C ALA A 409 8.60 13.07 -19.10
N ASP A 410 8.97 13.76 -20.18
CA ASP A 410 8.10 13.89 -21.37
C ASP A 410 7.84 12.52 -22.01
N VAL A 411 8.79 11.60 -21.84
CA VAL A 411 8.80 10.27 -22.45
C VAL A 411 9.22 9.22 -21.44
N VAL A 412 8.38 8.20 -21.28
CA VAL A 412 8.73 6.95 -20.62
C VAL A 412 8.95 5.89 -21.70
N ALA A 413 10.20 5.67 -22.07
CA ALA A 413 10.59 4.71 -23.10
C ALA A 413 10.68 3.28 -22.52
N ARG A 414 10.37 2.26 -23.33
CA ARG A 414 10.57 0.86 -22.97
C ARG A 414 11.88 0.34 -23.53
N GLU A 415 12.61 -0.44 -22.73
CA GLU A 415 13.88 -1.02 -23.18
C GLU A 415 13.76 -1.90 -24.42
N ALA A 416 12.75 -2.79 -24.50
CA ALA A 416 12.55 -3.66 -25.67
C ALA A 416 12.36 -2.90 -26.99
N GLY A 417 11.82 -1.66 -26.92
CA GLY A 417 11.64 -0.77 -28.07
C GLY A 417 12.62 0.40 -28.12
N LEU A 418 13.71 0.35 -27.34
CA LEU A 418 14.51 1.54 -27.01
C LEU A 418 15.06 2.25 -28.25
N ARG A 419 15.52 1.49 -29.24
CA ARG A 419 16.01 2.05 -30.52
C ARG A 419 14.96 2.95 -31.19
N GLY A 420 13.71 2.51 -31.26
CA GLY A 420 12.63 3.30 -31.87
C GLY A 420 12.30 4.55 -31.06
N HIS A 421 12.26 4.42 -29.73
CA HIS A 421 12.02 5.57 -28.84
C HIS A 421 13.13 6.62 -28.93
N LEU A 422 14.39 6.21 -28.97
CA LEU A 422 15.54 7.11 -29.08
C LEU A 422 15.61 7.79 -30.46
N ALA A 423 15.25 7.07 -31.54
CA ALA A 423 15.16 7.67 -32.88
C ALA A 423 14.11 8.78 -32.91
N TRP A 424 12.94 8.54 -32.30
CA TRP A 424 11.89 9.53 -32.20
C TRP A 424 12.33 10.74 -31.36
N LEU A 425 12.95 10.52 -30.19
CA LEU A 425 13.51 11.57 -29.34
C LEU A 425 14.55 12.44 -30.07
N ALA A 426 15.47 11.82 -30.81
CA ALA A 426 16.46 12.53 -31.61
C ALA A 426 15.77 13.41 -32.69
N GLY A 427 14.74 12.90 -33.34
CA GLY A 427 13.93 13.67 -34.29
C GLY A 427 13.25 14.89 -33.67
N GLN A 428 12.77 14.77 -32.41
CA GLN A 428 12.11 15.86 -31.70
C GLN A 428 13.04 17.05 -31.39
N ILE A 429 14.36 16.83 -31.35
CA ILE A 429 15.37 17.89 -31.16
C ILE A 429 16.04 18.28 -32.50
N GLY A 430 15.42 17.95 -33.63
CA GLY A 430 15.87 18.35 -34.97
C GLY A 430 16.99 17.48 -35.57
N ARG A 431 17.31 16.32 -34.99
CA ARG A 431 18.30 15.40 -35.56
C ARG A 431 17.67 14.52 -36.64
N THR A 432 18.31 14.43 -37.80
CA THR A 432 17.88 13.57 -38.92
C THR A 432 18.47 12.16 -38.86
N THR A 433 19.49 11.96 -38.01
CA THR A 433 20.13 10.67 -37.74
C THR A 433 20.30 10.51 -36.22
N MET A 434 20.51 9.27 -35.79
CA MET A 434 20.89 8.98 -34.39
C MET A 434 22.08 8.01 -34.38
N PRO A 435 22.89 8.03 -33.30
CA PRO A 435 23.92 7.02 -33.08
C PRO A 435 23.35 5.59 -33.03
N PRO A 436 24.15 4.56 -33.36
CA PRO A 436 23.76 3.19 -33.12
C PRO A 436 23.60 2.93 -31.61
N LEU A 437 22.60 2.12 -31.25
CA LEU A 437 22.44 1.58 -29.91
C LEU A 437 23.08 0.18 -29.87
N PRO A 438 23.77 -0.21 -28.78
CA PRO A 438 24.24 -1.58 -28.64
C PRO A 438 23.07 -2.57 -28.73
N ALA A 439 23.33 -3.73 -29.36
CA ALA A 439 22.33 -4.79 -29.49
C ALA A 439 21.94 -5.41 -28.14
N VAL A 440 22.84 -5.32 -27.15
CA VAL A 440 22.62 -5.78 -25.77
C VAL A 440 22.72 -4.56 -24.86
N THR A 441 21.61 -4.23 -24.20
CA THR A 441 21.51 -3.10 -23.26
C THR A 441 21.64 -3.51 -21.80
N ASP A 442 21.44 -4.80 -21.49
CA ASP A 442 21.70 -5.41 -20.19
C ASP A 442 22.90 -6.38 -20.27
N PRO A 443 24.02 -6.08 -19.59
CA PRO A 443 25.17 -7.00 -19.50
C PRO A 443 24.83 -8.39 -18.96
N HIS A 444 23.74 -8.52 -18.18
CA HIS A 444 23.32 -9.77 -17.57
C HIS A 444 22.27 -10.54 -18.38
N GLY A 445 21.86 -10.05 -19.55
CA GLY A 445 20.79 -10.65 -20.36
C GLY A 445 21.03 -12.14 -20.67
N ALA A 446 22.23 -12.51 -21.13
CA ALA A 446 22.55 -13.92 -21.39
C ALA A 446 22.41 -14.83 -20.15
N ARG A 447 22.68 -14.30 -18.95
CA ARG A 447 22.53 -15.01 -17.69
C ARG A 447 21.06 -15.17 -17.32
N LEU A 448 20.23 -14.15 -17.54
CA LEU A 448 18.80 -14.23 -17.33
C LEU A 448 18.15 -15.23 -18.30
N ALA A 449 18.46 -15.16 -19.59
CA ALA A 449 17.97 -16.06 -20.63
C ALA A 449 18.15 -17.54 -20.26
N ALA A 450 19.28 -17.86 -19.65
CA ALA A 450 19.64 -19.22 -19.27
C ALA A 450 18.92 -19.74 -18.01
N ILE A 451 18.33 -18.86 -17.18
CA ILE A 451 17.59 -19.25 -15.98
C ILE A 451 16.08 -18.97 -16.06
N TYR A 452 15.64 -18.22 -17.06
CA TYR A 452 14.27 -17.76 -17.19
C TYR A 452 13.33 -18.91 -17.54
N ASP A 453 12.25 -19.03 -16.77
CA ASP A 453 11.15 -19.95 -16.97
C ASP A 453 9.88 -19.44 -16.29
N ASP A 454 8.79 -20.20 -16.43
CA ASP A 454 7.48 -19.83 -15.89
C ASP A 454 7.52 -19.60 -14.37
N ALA A 455 8.37 -20.30 -13.63
CA ALA A 455 8.47 -20.09 -12.18
C ALA A 455 9.15 -18.76 -11.84
N VAL A 456 10.14 -18.33 -12.64
CA VAL A 456 10.76 -17.00 -12.51
C VAL A 456 9.74 -15.91 -12.87
N GLU A 457 9.01 -16.08 -13.97
CA GLU A 457 7.98 -15.13 -14.41
C GLU A 457 6.89 -14.95 -13.35
N ILE A 458 6.31 -16.06 -12.86
CA ILE A 458 5.28 -16.03 -11.81
C ILE A 458 5.81 -15.34 -10.54
N ALA A 459 7.04 -15.67 -10.11
CA ALA A 459 7.62 -15.05 -8.92
C ALA A 459 7.88 -13.54 -9.08
N ALA A 460 8.23 -13.09 -10.30
CA ALA A 460 8.40 -11.68 -10.61
C ALA A 460 7.04 -10.96 -10.67
N GLN A 461 6.01 -11.57 -11.24
CA GLN A 461 4.65 -11.03 -11.26
C GLN A 461 4.08 -10.91 -9.83
N ASP A 462 4.33 -11.90 -8.97
CA ASP A 462 3.97 -11.83 -7.55
C ASP A 462 4.66 -10.67 -6.81
N ALA A 463 5.91 -10.36 -7.16
CA ALA A 463 6.67 -9.29 -6.53
C ALA A 463 6.33 -7.89 -7.09
N TYR A 464 6.12 -7.79 -8.41
CA TYR A 464 6.00 -6.54 -9.15
C TYR A 464 4.68 -6.39 -9.89
N GLY A 465 3.60 -7.05 -9.44
CA GLY A 465 2.29 -7.01 -10.10
C GLY A 465 1.83 -5.58 -10.44
N ARG A 466 2.15 -4.61 -9.58
CA ARG A 466 1.92 -3.18 -9.83
C ARG A 466 2.58 -2.66 -11.12
N ASP A 467 3.83 -3.02 -11.39
CA ASP A 467 4.53 -2.60 -12.60
C ASP A 467 4.01 -3.36 -13.83
N TYR A 468 3.64 -4.63 -13.69
CA TYR A 468 2.95 -5.36 -14.77
C TYR A 468 1.67 -4.66 -15.17
N ASP A 469 0.83 -4.31 -14.20
CA ASP A 469 -0.45 -3.64 -14.44
C ASP A 469 -0.25 -2.21 -14.95
N ALA A 470 0.58 -1.41 -14.28
CA ALA A 470 0.78 0.01 -14.59
C ALA A 470 1.37 0.23 -15.99
N PHE A 471 2.23 -0.69 -16.44
CA PHE A 471 2.88 -0.59 -17.74
C PHE A 471 2.35 -1.62 -18.74
N GLY A 472 1.35 -2.43 -18.41
CA GLY A 472 0.80 -3.45 -19.31
C GLY A 472 1.82 -4.47 -19.80
N PHE A 473 2.74 -4.92 -18.94
CA PHE A 473 3.64 -6.01 -19.30
C PHE A 473 2.89 -7.35 -19.27
N GLY A 474 3.14 -8.19 -20.28
CA GLY A 474 2.83 -9.63 -20.24
C GLY A 474 4.08 -10.43 -19.86
N PRO A 475 4.08 -11.76 -19.99
CA PRO A 475 5.27 -12.57 -19.78
C PRO A 475 6.47 -12.10 -20.62
N LEU A 476 7.69 -12.18 -20.08
CA LEU A 476 8.89 -11.80 -20.81
C LEU A 476 9.03 -12.64 -22.08
N SER A 477 9.21 -11.98 -23.23
CA SER A 477 9.50 -12.67 -24.48
C SER A 477 10.85 -13.36 -24.38
N ARG A 478 10.96 -14.61 -24.85
CA ARG A 478 12.24 -15.35 -24.86
C ARG A 478 13.31 -14.72 -25.76
N THR A 479 12.93 -13.81 -26.67
CA THR A 479 13.88 -13.01 -27.47
C THR A 479 14.47 -11.84 -26.68
N ASP A 480 13.80 -11.45 -25.60
CA ASP A 480 14.12 -10.28 -24.78
C ASP A 480 14.64 -10.70 -23.38
N ALA A 481 14.74 -12.02 -23.15
CA ALA A 481 15.20 -12.65 -21.92
C ALA A 481 16.73 -12.76 -21.84
#